data_AF-A0A2N0HHI6-F1
#
_entry.id   AF-A0A2N0HHI6-F1
#
_cell.length_a   1.000
_cell.length_b   1.000
_cell.length_c   1.000
_cell.angle_alpha   90.00
_cell.angle_beta   90.00
_cell.angle_gamma   90.00
#
_symmetry.space_group_name_H-M   'P 1'
#
loop_
_entity.id
_entity.type
_entity.pdbx_description
1 polymer ?
#
loop_
_entity_poly.entity_id
_entity_poly.type
_entity_poly.pdbx_seq_one_letter_code
_entity_poly.pdbx_strand_id
1 'polypeptide(L)' 'MKALPKQINKTKMVELYSNQMSAKSVLEEIRSFQEQCNISIQKGILHDKVKQLFFKRFGLPTGYEMTEETKIEI' A
#
# COMPACT_ATOMS: atom_id res chain seq x y z
N MET A 1 -3.95 15.31 -10.23
CA MET A 1 -3.76 14.09 -9.41
C MET A 1 -2.43 14.14 -8.68
N LYS A 2 -2.26 13.39 -7.58
CA LYS A 2 -0.99 13.31 -6.82
C LYS A 2 -0.24 12.02 -7.16
N ALA A 3 1.08 12.11 -7.30
CA ALA A 3 1.94 10.93 -7.49
C ALA A 3 1.98 10.09 -6.22
N LEU A 4 2.02 8.77 -6.38
CA LEU A 4 2.08 7.82 -5.28
C LEU A 4 3.51 7.80 -4.71
N PRO A 5 3.71 8.03 -3.40
CA PRO A 5 5.05 8.13 -2.85
C PRO A 5 5.80 6.80 -2.97
N LYS A 6 7.07 6.84 -3.41
CA LYS A 6 7.94 5.66 -3.56
C LYS A 6 8.03 4.84 -2.27
N GLN A 7 8.03 5.50 -1.11
CA GLN A 7 7.99 4.86 0.20
C GLN A 7 6.67 5.17 0.90
N ILE A 8 5.89 4.13 1.16
CA ILE A 8 4.63 4.21 1.90
C ILE A 8 4.82 3.41 3.17
N ASN A 9 4.45 3.97 4.31
CA ASN A 9 4.39 3.23 5.57
C ASN A 9 2.93 2.83 5.87
N LYS A 10 2.72 2.05 6.93
CA LYS A 10 1.38 1.62 7.34
C LYS A 10 0.42 2.79 7.53
N THR A 11 0.86 3.86 8.19
CA THR A 11 0.05 5.06 8.47
C THR A 11 -0.38 5.76 7.19
N LYS A 12 0.54 5.90 6.23
CA LYS A 12 0.25 6.52 4.94
C LYS A 12 -0.73 5.67 4.13
N MET A 13 -0.60 4.34 4.18
CA MET A 13 -1.57 3.43 3.56
C MET A 13 -2.97 3.61 4.18
N VAL A 14 -3.04 3.75 5.51
CA VAL A 14 -4.29 4.05 6.22
C VAL A 14 -4.88 5.38 5.77
N GLU A 15 -4.08 6.45 5.65
CA GLU A 15 -4.56 7.74 5.15
C GLU A 15 -5.10 7.63 3.72
N LEU A 16 -4.39 6.92 2.84
CA LEU A 16 -4.75 6.74 1.43
C LEU A 16 -6.12 6.06 1.26
N TYR A 17 -6.42 5.09 2.13
CA TYR A 17 -7.67 4.32 2.07
C TYR A 17 -8.70 4.74 3.12
N SER A 18 -8.43 5.77 3.92
CA SER A 18 -9.33 6.25 4.98
C SER A 18 -10.74 6.59 4.48
N ASN A 19 -10.86 7.02 3.23
CA ASN A 19 -12.14 7.34 2.58
C ASN A 19 -12.90 6.11 2.05
N GLN A 20 -12.24 4.95 1.97
CA GLN A 20 -12.82 3.71 1.42
C GLN A 20 -13.01 2.64 2.50
N MET A 21 -12.18 2.63 3.54
CA MET A 21 -12.22 1.65 4.61
C MET A 21 -11.63 2.18 5.92
N SER A 22 -12.05 1.59 7.03
CA SER A 22 -11.53 1.94 8.35
C SER A 22 -10.04 1.61 8.49
N ALA A 23 -9.32 2.44 9.24
CA ALA A 23 -7.90 2.25 9.55
C ALA A 23 -7.57 0.85 10.06
N LYS A 24 -8.46 0.26 10.88
CA LYS A 24 -8.31 -1.09 11.41
C LYS A 24 -8.28 -2.13 10.28
N SER A 25 -9.23 -2.06 9.35
CA SER A 25 -9.33 -2.97 8.20
C SER A 25 -8.11 -2.87 7.28
N VAL A 26 -7.61 -1.65 7.05
CA VAL A 26 -6.37 -1.44 6.27
C VAL A 26 -5.19 -2.16 6.93
N LEU A 27 -5.04 -2.01 8.25
CA LEU A 27 -3.94 -2.64 8.99
C LEU A 27 -4.05 -4.17 9.03
N GLU A 28 -5.27 -4.71 9.13
CA GLU A 28 -5.53 -6.15 9.07
C GLU A 28 -5.17 -6.73 7.69
N GLU A 29 -5.60 -6.08 6.61
CA GLU A 29 -5.25 -6.49 5.24
C GLU A 29 -3.74 -6.38 4.99
N ILE A 30 -3.10 -5.28 5.43
CA ILE A 30 -1.64 -5.14 5.36
C ILE A 30 -0.95 -6.30 6.07
N ARG A 31 -1.41 -6.66 7.26
CA ARG A 31 -0.83 -7.78 8.03
C ARG A 31 -1.07 -9.11 7.29
N SER A 32 -2.26 -9.33 6.77
CA SER A 32 -2.59 -10.52 5.99
C SER A 32 -1.68 -10.67 4.77
N PHE A 33 -1.48 -9.59 4.01
CA PHE A 33 -0.57 -9.60 2.86
C PHE A 33 0.90 -9.76 3.25
N GLN A 34 1.31 -9.25 4.40
CA GLN A 34 2.64 -9.48 4.95
C GLN A 34 2.88 -10.96 5.24
N GLU A 35 1.91 -11.61 5.88
CA GLU A 35 1.96 -13.04 6.17
C GLU A 35 1.92 -13.87 4.87
N GLN A 36 1.04 -13.52 3.92
CA GLN A 36 0.94 -14.22 2.62
C GLN A 36 2.21 -14.12 1.79
N CYS A 37 2.87 -12.95 1.78
CA CYS A 37 4.10 -12.78 1.02
C CYS A 37 5.34 -13.23 1.79
N ASN A 38 5.19 -13.66 3.05
CA ASN A 38 6.27 -13.93 3.98
C ASN A 38 7.25 -12.74 4.11
N ILE A 39 6.72 -11.51 4.13
CA ILE A 39 7.50 -10.28 4.17
C ILE A 39 7.45 -9.68 5.57
N SER A 40 8.63 -9.53 6.19
CA SER A 40 8.78 -8.77 7.42
C SER A 40 9.00 -7.29 7.13
N ILE A 41 8.45 -6.40 7.95
CA ILE A 41 8.64 -4.95 7.81
C ILE A 41 10.09 -4.62 8.11
N GLN A 42 10.87 -4.30 7.08
CA GLN A 42 12.17 -3.69 7.30
C GLN A 42 12.00 -2.17 7.42
N LYS A 43 12.46 -1.60 8.53
CA LYS A 43 12.57 -0.15 8.77
C LYS A 43 11.25 0.65 8.76
N GLY A 44 10.13 0.03 9.09
CA GLY A 44 8.83 0.73 9.19
C GLY A 44 8.20 1.11 7.84
N ILE A 45 8.84 0.76 6.72
CA ILE A 45 8.33 0.99 5.37
C ILE A 45 7.52 -0.23 4.94
N LEU A 46 6.35 0.00 4.34
CA LEU A 46 5.56 -1.06 3.76
C LEU A 46 6.29 -1.60 2.53
N HIS A 47 6.48 -2.91 2.47
CA HIS A 47 7.16 -3.53 1.34
C HIS A 47 6.34 -3.36 0.05
N ASP A 48 7.03 -3.19 -1.07
CA ASP A 48 6.40 -2.83 -2.33
C ASP A 48 5.37 -3.85 -2.81
N LYS A 49 5.68 -5.15 -2.70
CA LYS A 49 4.72 -6.25 -2.90
C LYS A 49 3.40 -6.08 -2.13
N VAL A 50 3.46 -5.66 -0.86
CA VAL A 50 2.25 -5.47 -0.05
C VAL A 50 1.44 -4.28 -0.56
N LYS A 51 2.10 -3.17 -0.93
CA LYS A 51 1.42 -2.03 -1.57
C LYS A 51 0.73 -2.47 -2.86
N GLN A 52 1.44 -3.21 -3.72
CA GLN A 52 0.92 -3.69 -5.00
C GLN A 52 -0.27 -4.63 -4.84
N LEU A 53 -0.25 -5.54 -3.86
CA LEU A 53 -1.41 -6.38 -3.54
C LEU A 53 -2.60 -5.54 -3.10
N PHE A 54 -2.36 -4.52 -2.28
CA PHE A 54 -3.39 -3.59 -1.85
C PHE A 54 -4.02 -2.84 -3.04
N PHE A 55 -3.18 -2.28 -3.93
CA PHE A 55 -3.65 -1.60 -5.14
C PHE A 55 -4.38 -2.54 -6.09
N LYS A 56 -3.93 -3.79 -6.23
CA LYS A 56 -4.57 -4.79 -7.07
C LYS A 56 -5.93 -5.22 -6.53
N ARG A 57 -6.08 -5.29 -5.20
CA ARG A 57 -7.32 -5.74 -4.55
C ARG A 57 -8.36 -4.62 -4.40
N PHE A 58 -7.92 -3.45 -3.96
CA PHE A 58 -8.79 -2.32 -3.63
C PHE A 58 -8.75 -1.19 -4.65
N GLY A 59 -7.95 -1.32 -5.71
CA GLY A 59 -7.73 -0.25 -6.68
C GLY A 59 -6.77 0.81 -6.14
N LEU A 60 -6.50 1.82 -6.98
CA LEU A 60 -5.70 2.97 -6.57
C LEU A 60 -6.47 3.84 -5.57
N PRO A 61 -5.79 4.38 -4.55
CA PRO A 61 -6.43 5.29 -3.62
C PRO A 61 -6.90 6.55 -4.34
N THR A 62 -8.05 7.07 -3.93
CA THR A 62 -8.74 8.16 -4.63
C THR A 62 -7.86 9.40 -4.74
N GLY A 63 -7.63 9.88 -5.97
CA GLY A 63 -6.80 11.06 -6.24
C GLY A 63 -5.31 10.78 -6.43
N TYR A 64 -4.90 9.52 -6.38
CA TYR A 64 -3.55 9.07 -6.69
C TYR A 64 -3.48 8.33 -8.01
N GLU A 65 -2.39 8.53 -8.74
CA GLU A 65 -2.08 7.79 -9.95
C GLU A 65 -0.80 6.98 -9.73
N MET A 66 -0.77 5.76 -10.28
CA MET A 66 0.47 4.98 -10.42
C MET A 66 1.35 5.71 -11.42
N THR A 67 2.32 6.49 -10.93
CA THR A 67 3.35 7.07 -11.79
C THR A 67 4.27 5.95 -12.30
N GLU A 68 4.69 6.02 -13.56
CA GLU A 68 5.56 4.99 -14.18
C GLU A 68 6.88 4.80 -13.42
N GLU A 69 7.33 5.79 -12.63
CA GLU A 69 8.48 5.65 -11.71
C GLU A 69 8.28 4.67 -10.54
N THR A 70 7.05 4.22 -10.31
CA THR A 70 6.68 3.18 -9.34
C THR A 70 6.39 1.84 -10.00
N LYS A 71 6.48 1.73 -11.35
CA LYS A 71 6.65 0.44 -12.02
C LYS A 71 8.06 -0.05 -11.68
N ILE A 72 8.16 -0.90 -10.67
CA ILE A 72 9.36 -1.72 -10.51
C ILE A 72 9.29 -2.72 -11.67
N GLU A 73 10.17 -2.55 -12.66
CA GLU A 73 10.48 -3.61 -13.64
C GLU A 73 10.77 -4.89 -12.86
N ILE A 74 10.03 -5.94 -13.18
CA ILE A 74 10.17 -7.28 -12.61
C ILE A 74 11.30 -7.99 -13.34
#